data_AF-A0A498CE31-F1
#
_entry.id   AF-A0A498CE31-F1
#
_cell.length_a   1.000
_cell.length_b   1.000
_cell.length_c   1.000
_cell.angle_alpha   90.00
_cell.angle_beta   90.00
_cell.angle_gamma   90.00
#
_symmetry.space_group_name_H-M   'P 1'
#
loop_
_entity.id
_entity.type
_entity.pdbx_description
1 polymer ?
#
loop_
_entity_poly.entity_id
_entity_poly.type
_entity_poly.pdbx_seq_one_letter_code
_entity_poly.pdbx_strand_id
1 'polypeptide(L)'
;MRVCLPVLALAAAIGAALPATAATVSLNARLEAASSVQVNQVPASGAALVGRVQQFRNGDSLISLGDGEGQPVVLTLCKGKAHLNLEASWPGAPAAKTPEEKQMRAYGMSMAVMGGMAMVQGITGDALALPAEGQTSTAQRETSWAYGKELYAVAITHAAGGEIRVKLTKTENTTRTPPSGSDDTVSTDGDKAARLAELDPVGTSRELAIAAAPMAESVPDTMSLKGWMSASGKGGATVGAAREASGDCAR
;
A
#
# COMPACT_ATOMS: atom_id res chain seq x y z
N MET A 1 75.62 -21.63 -18.25
CA MET A 1 74.26 -21.45 -18.78
C MET A 1 73.52 -20.51 -17.84
N ARG A 2 73.19 -19.30 -18.31
CA ARG A 2 72.37 -18.32 -17.56
C ARG A 2 70.90 -18.59 -17.91
N VAL A 3 70.08 -18.93 -16.93
CA VAL A 3 68.64 -19.12 -17.09
C VAL A 3 67.97 -17.79 -16.71
N CYS A 4 67.37 -17.12 -17.69
CA CYS A 4 66.51 -15.96 -17.47
C CYS A 4 65.09 -16.44 -17.14
N LEU A 5 64.58 -16.10 -15.95
CA LEU A 5 63.17 -16.23 -15.59
C LEU A 5 62.39 -15.01 -16.11
N PRO A 6 61.28 -15.18 -16.84
CA PRO A 6 60.42 -14.06 -17.20
C PRO A 6 59.54 -13.68 -15.99
N VAL A 7 59.61 -12.42 -15.58
CA VAL A 7 58.66 -11.82 -14.62
C VAL A 7 57.36 -11.54 -15.37
N LEU A 8 56.30 -12.29 -15.05
CA LEU A 8 54.94 -12.00 -15.49
C LEU A 8 54.36 -10.89 -14.60
N ALA A 9 54.18 -9.70 -15.18
CA ALA A 9 53.44 -8.63 -14.53
C ALA A 9 51.92 -8.91 -14.64
N LEU A 10 51.28 -9.21 -13.51
CA LEU A 10 49.82 -9.29 -13.42
C LEU A 10 49.27 -7.85 -13.46
N ALA A 11 48.66 -7.47 -14.59
CA ALA A 11 47.89 -6.23 -14.67
C ALA A 11 46.55 -6.44 -13.95
N ALA A 12 46.41 -5.85 -12.76
CA ALA A 12 45.13 -5.79 -12.07
C ALA A 12 44.18 -4.87 -12.87
N ALA A 13 43.19 -5.47 -13.55
CA ALA A 13 42.12 -4.72 -14.16
C ALA A 13 41.23 -4.12 -13.07
N ILE A 14 41.48 -2.85 -12.73
CA ILE A 14 40.54 -2.05 -11.94
C ILE A 14 39.37 -1.75 -12.88
N GLY A 15 38.36 -2.61 -12.86
CA GLY A 15 37.09 -2.32 -13.50
C GLY A 15 36.46 -1.11 -12.84
N ALA A 16 36.48 0.03 -13.51
CA ALA A 16 35.66 1.17 -13.11
C ALA A 16 34.20 0.73 -13.22
N ALA A 17 33.57 0.45 -12.07
CA ALA A 17 32.13 0.25 -12.01
C ALA A 17 31.48 1.57 -12.42
N LEU A 18 30.99 1.63 -13.66
CA LEU A 18 30.10 2.71 -14.08
C LEU A 18 28.93 2.74 -13.09
N PRO A 19 28.56 3.90 -12.54
CA PRO A 19 27.41 3.98 -11.65
C PRO A 19 26.20 3.48 -12.42
N ALA A 20 25.59 2.39 -11.94
CA ALA A 20 24.34 1.90 -12.49
C ALA A 20 23.33 3.05 -12.43
N THR A 21 22.90 3.52 -13.60
CA THR A 21 21.87 4.55 -13.69
C THR A 21 20.61 4.02 -13.03
N ALA A 22 20.19 4.67 -11.93
CA ALA A 22 18.93 4.36 -11.27
C ALA A 22 17.80 4.45 -12.30
N ALA A 23 17.06 3.37 -12.51
CA ALA A 23 15.92 3.36 -13.41
C ALA A 23 14.76 4.11 -12.75
N THR A 24 14.13 5.05 -13.44
CA THR A 24 12.92 5.72 -12.95
C THR A 24 11.69 4.97 -13.45
N VAL A 25 10.77 4.64 -12.56
CA VAL A 25 9.49 3.99 -12.89
C VAL A 25 8.31 4.83 -12.39
N SER A 26 7.14 4.70 -13.04
CA SER A 26 5.88 5.24 -12.53
C SER A 26 5.28 4.27 -11.51
N LEU A 27 5.06 4.75 -10.29
CA LEU A 27 4.42 4.00 -9.21
C LEU A 27 2.97 3.69 -9.55
N ASN A 28 2.25 4.62 -10.16
CA ASN A 28 0.86 4.43 -10.57
C ASN A 28 0.76 3.33 -11.63
N ALA A 29 1.55 3.41 -12.70
CA ALA A 29 1.57 2.37 -13.73
C ALA A 29 1.97 1.01 -13.13
N ARG A 30 2.87 1.02 -12.14
CA ARG A 30 3.29 -0.20 -11.47
C ARG A 30 2.18 -0.80 -10.59
N LEU A 31 1.41 0.01 -9.89
CA LEU A 31 0.28 -0.44 -9.08
C LEU A 31 -0.88 -0.95 -9.95
N GLU A 32 -1.15 -0.30 -11.09
CA GLU A 32 -2.15 -0.76 -12.06
C GLU A 32 -1.78 -2.10 -12.72
N ALA A 33 -0.50 -2.32 -13.00
CA ALA A 33 -0.01 -3.55 -13.60
C ALA A 33 0.25 -4.67 -12.57
N ALA A 34 0.18 -4.39 -11.27
CA ALA A 34 0.52 -5.35 -10.23
C ALA A 34 -0.56 -6.43 -10.10
N SER A 35 -0.14 -7.70 -10.06
CA SER A 35 -1.03 -8.81 -9.66
C SER A 35 -1.44 -8.71 -8.21
N SER A 36 -0.56 -8.20 -7.36
CA SER A 36 -0.86 -7.96 -5.97
C SER A 36 -0.05 -6.81 -5.38
N VAL A 37 -0.69 -6.09 -4.47
CA VAL A 37 -0.07 -5.08 -3.61
C VAL A 37 -0.38 -5.45 -2.16
N GLN A 38 0.64 -5.72 -1.37
CA GLN A 38 0.51 -5.83 0.08
C GLN A 38 0.71 -4.46 0.72
N VAL A 39 -0.13 -4.12 1.68
CA VAL A 39 -0.15 -2.86 2.42
C VAL A 39 0.04 -3.19 3.90
N ASN A 40 1.22 -2.93 4.43
CA ASN A 40 1.50 -3.11 5.86
C ASN A 40 1.44 -1.75 6.54
N GLN A 41 0.59 -1.58 7.54
CA GLN A 41 0.51 -0.37 8.36
C GLN A 41 0.76 -0.75 9.81
N VAL A 42 1.88 -0.28 10.34
CA VAL A 42 2.33 -0.57 11.69
C VAL A 42 2.27 0.74 12.47
N PRO A 43 1.28 0.93 13.36
CA PRO A 43 1.24 2.10 14.22
C PRO A 43 2.39 2.08 15.22
N ALA A 44 2.71 3.23 15.82
CA ALA A 44 3.70 3.30 16.90
C ALA A 44 3.30 2.44 18.12
N SER A 45 2.01 2.19 18.32
CA SER A 45 1.48 1.24 19.31
C SER A 45 0.14 0.68 18.85
N GLY A 46 -0.18 -0.56 19.26
CA GLY A 46 -1.41 -1.25 18.88
C GLY A 46 -1.24 -2.28 17.76
N ALA A 47 -2.35 -2.71 17.18
CA ALA A 47 -2.37 -3.77 16.17
C ALA A 47 -1.97 -3.24 14.78
N ALA A 48 -1.12 -4.01 14.08
CA ALA A 48 -0.73 -3.72 12.71
C ALA A 48 -1.78 -4.21 11.72
N LEU A 49 -2.12 -3.37 10.74
CA LEU A 49 -3.01 -3.74 9.63
C LEU A 49 -2.15 -4.29 8.49
N VAL A 50 -2.44 -5.51 8.07
CA VAL A 50 -1.87 -6.13 6.86
C VAL A 50 -3.00 -6.28 5.87
N GLY A 51 -2.94 -5.54 4.76
CA GLY A 51 -3.90 -5.62 3.68
C GLY A 51 -3.27 -6.18 2.42
N ARG A 52 -4.08 -6.81 1.57
CA ARG A 52 -3.69 -7.20 0.22
C ARG A 52 -4.75 -6.77 -0.76
N VAL A 53 -4.32 -6.09 -1.81
CA VAL A 53 -5.10 -5.88 -3.03
C VAL A 53 -4.60 -6.86 -4.06
N GLN A 54 -5.46 -7.74 -4.56
CA GLN A 54 -5.16 -8.67 -5.64
C GLN A 54 -5.95 -8.29 -6.88
N GLN A 55 -5.30 -8.29 -8.04
CA GLN A 55 -5.90 -7.94 -9.33
C GLN A 55 -5.84 -9.15 -10.27
N PHE A 56 -6.87 -9.30 -11.08
CA PHE A 56 -7.04 -10.40 -12.00
C PHE A 56 -7.19 -9.90 -13.43
N ARG A 57 -6.80 -10.73 -14.42
CA ARG A 57 -6.80 -10.35 -15.84
C ARG A 57 -8.19 -10.01 -16.37
N ASN A 58 -9.22 -10.68 -15.87
CA ASN A 58 -10.61 -10.41 -16.24
C ASN A 58 -11.17 -9.11 -15.62
N GLY A 59 -10.36 -8.36 -14.85
CA GLY A 59 -10.77 -7.11 -14.21
C GLY A 59 -11.40 -7.30 -12.83
N ASP A 60 -11.38 -8.51 -12.25
CA ASP A 60 -11.72 -8.65 -10.84
C ASP A 60 -10.64 -8.01 -9.97
N SER A 61 -11.05 -7.59 -8.78
CA SER A 61 -10.13 -7.26 -7.70
C SER A 61 -10.64 -7.75 -6.35
N LEU A 62 -9.72 -8.19 -5.49
CA LEU A 62 -10.02 -8.69 -4.16
C LEU A 62 -9.15 -7.97 -3.14
N ILE A 63 -9.79 -7.38 -2.13
CA ILE A 63 -9.13 -6.81 -0.97
C ILE A 63 -9.30 -7.78 0.20
N SER A 64 -8.19 -8.21 0.78
CA SER A 64 -8.13 -9.07 1.96
C SER A 64 -7.34 -8.43 3.10
N LEU A 65 -7.63 -8.83 4.35
CA LEU A 65 -6.92 -8.38 5.54
C LEU A 65 -6.33 -9.55 6.34
N GLY A 66 -5.19 -9.34 6.97
CA GLY A 66 -4.46 -10.34 7.75
C GLY A 66 -3.26 -10.95 7.00
N ASP A 67 -2.51 -11.78 7.71
CA ASP A 67 -1.34 -12.48 7.17
C ASP A 67 -1.73 -13.60 6.20
N GLY A 68 -0.76 -14.12 5.44
CA GLY A 68 -1.01 -15.17 4.46
C GLY A 68 -2.03 -14.69 3.43
N GLU A 69 -3.02 -15.48 3.03
CA GLU A 69 -4.07 -15.06 2.09
C GLU A 69 -5.08 -14.06 2.68
N GLY A 70 -5.13 -13.94 4.02
CA GLY A 70 -6.03 -13.04 4.74
C GLY A 70 -7.51 -13.38 4.61
N GLN A 71 -8.35 -12.67 5.35
CA GLN A 71 -9.81 -12.71 5.20
C GLN A 71 -10.23 -11.74 4.10
N PRO A 72 -10.95 -12.20 3.06
CA PRO A 72 -11.49 -11.32 2.03
C PRO A 72 -12.53 -10.35 2.60
N VAL A 73 -12.44 -9.08 2.21
CA VAL A 73 -13.28 -7.99 2.70
C VAL A 73 -14.13 -7.40 1.59
N VAL A 74 -13.51 -7.10 0.44
CA VAL A 74 -14.18 -6.50 -0.72
C VAL A 74 -13.78 -7.22 -1.98
N LEU A 75 -14.77 -7.57 -2.79
CA LEU A 75 -14.61 -8.20 -4.09
C LEU A 75 -15.28 -7.32 -5.14
N THR A 76 -14.53 -6.88 -6.14
CA THR A 76 -15.08 -6.23 -7.34
C THR A 76 -14.99 -7.22 -8.49
N LEU A 77 -16.08 -7.43 -9.20
CA LEU A 77 -16.12 -8.34 -10.36
C LEU A 77 -16.08 -7.53 -11.65
N CYS A 78 -15.16 -7.86 -12.56
CA CYS A 78 -15.06 -7.27 -13.90
C CYS A 78 -15.09 -5.73 -13.92
N LYS A 79 -14.41 -5.07 -12.97
CA LYS A 79 -14.42 -3.60 -12.77
C LYS A 79 -15.81 -3.00 -12.48
N GLY A 80 -16.79 -3.83 -12.13
CA GLY A 80 -18.17 -3.48 -11.83
C GLY A 80 -18.36 -3.00 -10.40
N LYS A 81 -19.51 -3.34 -9.81
CA LYS A 81 -19.84 -2.94 -8.42
C LYS A 81 -19.21 -3.90 -7.39
N ALA A 82 -18.93 -3.34 -6.22
CA ALA A 82 -18.31 -4.07 -5.12
C ALA A 82 -19.29 -5.02 -4.43
N HIS A 83 -18.75 -6.13 -3.96
CA HIS A 83 -19.37 -7.07 -3.03
C HIS A 83 -18.62 -6.95 -1.70
N LEU A 84 -19.36 -6.72 -0.61
CA LEU A 84 -18.80 -6.50 0.73
C LEU A 84 -19.04 -7.73 1.59
N ASN A 85 -17.98 -8.30 2.15
CA ASN A 85 -18.09 -9.41 3.10
C ASN A 85 -18.54 -8.87 4.47
N LEU A 86 -19.81 -9.07 4.82
CA LEU A 86 -20.38 -8.55 6.06
C LEU A 86 -19.87 -9.31 7.30
N GLU A 87 -19.34 -10.52 7.10
CA GLU A 87 -18.75 -11.32 8.15
C GLU A 87 -17.24 -11.06 8.31
N ALA A 88 -16.65 -10.22 7.45
CA ALA A 88 -15.25 -9.82 7.61
C ALA A 88 -15.04 -8.95 8.85
N SER A 89 -13.92 -9.17 9.53
CA SER A 89 -13.46 -8.37 10.66
C SER A 89 -11.94 -8.46 10.79
N TRP A 90 -11.34 -7.52 11.50
CA TRP A 90 -9.91 -7.47 11.76
C TRP A 90 -9.69 -7.01 13.22
N PRO A 91 -8.62 -7.45 13.91
CA PRO A 91 -8.33 -7.00 15.27
C PRO A 91 -8.31 -5.48 15.40
N GLY A 92 -9.22 -4.92 16.20
CA GLY A 92 -9.37 -3.47 16.38
C GLY A 92 -10.42 -2.82 15.48
N ALA A 93 -11.05 -3.57 14.57
CA ALA A 93 -12.24 -3.10 13.86
C ALA A 93 -13.41 -2.90 14.84
N PRO A 94 -14.25 -1.85 14.67
CA PRO A 94 -15.43 -1.65 15.51
C PRO A 94 -16.35 -2.86 15.52
N ALA A 95 -16.98 -3.12 16.67
CA ALA A 95 -18.05 -4.09 16.76
C ALA A 95 -19.21 -3.65 15.83
N ALA A 96 -19.78 -4.61 15.10
CA ALA A 96 -20.89 -4.38 14.19
C ALA A 96 -21.94 -5.48 14.38
N LYS A 97 -23.17 -5.08 14.65
CA LYS A 97 -24.31 -5.97 14.97
C LYS A 97 -25.36 -5.92 13.86
N THR A 98 -25.63 -4.74 13.30
CA THR A 98 -26.61 -4.59 12.21
C THR A 98 -25.97 -4.82 10.84
N PRO A 99 -26.77 -5.13 9.79
CA PRO A 99 -26.27 -5.22 8.43
C PRO A 99 -25.55 -3.94 7.96
N GLU A 100 -26.08 -2.77 8.32
CA GLU A 100 -25.52 -1.46 7.96
C GLU A 100 -24.18 -1.23 8.66
N GLU A 101 -24.08 -1.56 9.95
CA GLU A 101 -22.81 -1.48 10.69
C GLU A 101 -21.77 -2.44 10.09
N LYS A 102 -22.18 -3.65 9.69
CA LYS A 102 -21.30 -4.63 9.06
C LYS A 102 -20.82 -4.16 7.68
N GLN A 103 -21.71 -3.54 6.90
CA GLN A 103 -21.37 -2.92 5.63
C GLN A 103 -20.36 -1.79 5.83
N MET A 104 -20.61 -0.89 6.78
CA MET A 104 -19.70 0.22 7.09
C MET A 104 -18.34 -0.27 7.58
N ARG A 105 -18.31 -1.37 8.35
CA ARG A 105 -17.05 -2.02 8.76
C ARG A 105 -16.27 -2.56 7.56
N ALA A 106 -16.93 -3.32 6.67
CA ALA A 106 -16.29 -3.84 5.45
C ALA A 106 -15.74 -2.72 4.57
N TYR A 107 -16.53 -1.67 4.37
CA TYR A 107 -16.12 -0.48 3.63
C TYR A 107 -14.94 0.24 4.32
N GLY A 108 -15.02 0.50 5.62
CA GLY A 108 -13.95 1.13 6.40
C GLY A 108 -12.63 0.35 6.34
N MET A 109 -12.70 -0.98 6.39
CA MET A 109 -11.55 -1.87 6.21
C MET A 109 -10.92 -1.73 4.81
N SER A 110 -11.73 -1.68 3.74
CA SER A 110 -11.19 -1.40 2.40
C SER A 110 -10.57 -0.01 2.27
N MET A 111 -11.20 1.01 2.87
CA MET A 111 -10.69 2.38 2.86
C MET A 111 -9.39 2.50 3.64
N ALA A 112 -9.20 1.75 4.71
CA ALA A 112 -7.94 1.71 5.44
C ALA A 112 -6.80 1.17 4.54
N VAL A 113 -7.03 0.09 3.80
CA VAL A 113 -6.05 -0.47 2.85
C VAL A 113 -5.73 0.53 1.74
N MET A 114 -6.75 1.05 1.06
CA MET A 114 -6.59 2.00 -0.05
C MET A 114 -5.98 3.33 0.41
N GLY A 115 -6.35 3.82 1.60
CA GLY A 115 -5.77 5.00 2.22
C GLY A 115 -4.28 4.83 2.54
N GLY A 116 -3.87 3.63 2.98
CA GLY A 116 -2.46 3.29 3.15
C GLY A 116 -1.67 3.38 1.83
N MET A 117 -2.24 2.86 0.73
CA MET A 117 -1.64 2.98 -0.61
C MET A 117 -1.53 4.44 -1.05
N ALA A 118 -2.63 5.18 -0.95
CA ALA A 118 -2.69 6.59 -1.34
C ALA A 118 -1.70 7.45 -0.55
N MET A 119 -1.52 7.18 0.75
CA MET A 119 -0.56 7.90 1.57
C MET A 119 0.88 7.64 1.13
N VAL A 120 1.21 6.37 0.81
CA VAL A 120 2.54 6.05 0.30
C VAL A 120 2.79 6.75 -1.03
N GLN A 121 1.85 6.66 -1.97
CA GLN A 121 1.93 7.37 -3.25
C GLN A 121 2.05 8.89 -3.09
N GLY A 122 1.27 9.49 -2.19
CA GLY A 122 1.27 10.94 -1.95
C GLY A 122 2.60 11.46 -1.41
N ILE A 123 3.27 10.70 -0.55
CA ILE A 123 4.57 11.10 0.04
C ILE A 123 5.74 10.80 -0.90
N THR A 124 5.72 9.68 -1.63
CA THR A 124 6.84 9.33 -2.53
C THR A 124 6.76 10.02 -3.89
N GLY A 125 5.54 10.38 -4.33
CA GLY A 125 5.27 10.79 -5.69
C GLY A 125 5.22 9.60 -6.66
N ASP A 126 4.84 9.89 -7.91
CA ASP A 126 4.71 8.86 -8.96
C ASP A 126 6.06 8.40 -9.53
N ALA A 127 7.00 9.32 -9.75
CA ALA A 127 8.31 8.98 -10.31
C ALA A 127 9.24 8.41 -9.22
N LEU A 128 9.41 7.08 -9.21
CA LEU A 128 10.29 6.37 -8.28
C LEU A 128 11.63 6.07 -8.93
N ALA A 129 12.71 6.60 -8.36
CA ALA A 129 14.07 6.18 -8.68
C ALA A 129 14.36 4.84 -8.00
N LEU A 130 14.41 3.76 -8.80
CA LEU A 130 14.73 2.43 -8.30
C LEU A 130 16.25 2.25 -8.15
N PRO A 131 16.71 1.74 -7.00
CA PRO A 131 18.08 1.26 -6.89
C PRO A 131 18.28 0.01 -7.78
N ALA A 132 19.53 -0.45 -7.88
CA ALA A 132 19.81 -1.72 -8.55
C ALA A 132 19.04 -2.88 -7.88
N GLU A 133 18.77 -3.95 -8.63
CA GLU A 133 18.10 -5.12 -8.08
C GLU A 133 18.86 -5.69 -6.88
N GLY A 134 18.13 -6.10 -5.85
CA GLY A 134 18.65 -6.54 -4.56
C GLY A 134 19.06 -5.40 -3.62
N GLN A 135 18.91 -4.13 -4.01
CA GLN A 135 19.31 -2.98 -3.19
C GLN A 135 18.13 -2.18 -2.65
N THR A 136 18.43 -1.39 -1.61
CA THR A 136 17.53 -0.42 -1.00
C THR A 136 18.17 0.95 -1.05
N SER A 137 17.42 1.96 -1.50
CA SER A 137 17.77 3.37 -1.36
C SER A 137 16.94 3.99 -0.23
N THR A 138 17.50 5.01 0.42
CA THR A 138 16.81 5.74 1.50
C THR A 138 16.83 7.24 1.22
N ALA A 139 15.73 7.91 1.51
CA ALA A 139 15.60 9.35 1.41
C ALA A 139 14.70 9.91 2.51
N GLN A 140 14.75 11.22 2.73
CA GLN A 140 13.78 11.94 3.56
C GLN A 140 12.72 12.59 2.66
N ARG A 141 11.49 12.65 3.16
CA ARG A 141 10.37 13.35 2.52
C ARG A 141 9.63 14.18 3.57
N GLU A 142 9.11 15.31 3.11
CA GLU A 142 8.30 16.21 3.90
C GLU A 142 6.91 16.31 3.29
N THR A 143 5.88 16.33 4.12
CA THR A 143 4.52 16.68 3.71
C THR A 143 3.98 17.77 4.64
N SER A 144 3.14 18.65 4.10
CA SER A 144 2.53 19.72 4.87
C SER A 144 1.31 19.22 5.65
N TRP A 145 1.13 19.73 6.86
CA TRP A 145 -0.13 19.62 7.60
C TRP A 145 -0.58 21.02 8.03
N ALA A 146 -1.75 21.13 8.68
CA ALA A 146 -2.40 22.41 8.98
C ALA A 146 -1.49 23.47 9.62
N TYR A 147 -0.52 23.06 10.45
CA TYR A 147 0.32 23.99 11.23
C TYR A 147 1.83 23.75 11.10
N GLY A 148 2.27 22.96 10.10
CA GLY A 148 3.69 22.73 9.85
C GLY A 148 3.98 21.60 8.88
N LYS A 149 4.97 20.76 9.20
CA LYS A 149 5.40 19.65 8.34
C LYS A 149 5.52 18.34 9.10
N GLU A 150 5.21 17.24 8.44
CA GLU A 150 5.53 15.88 8.86
C GLU A 150 6.75 15.39 8.06
N LEU A 151 7.71 14.76 8.74
CA LEU A 151 8.92 14.20 8.12
C LEU A 151 8.83 12.67 8.10
N TYR A 152 9.25 12.10 6.97
CA TYR A 152 9.22 10.68 6.70
C TYR A 152 10.56 10.19 6.18
N ALA A 153 11.10 9.16 6.84
CA ALA A 153 12.12 8.31 6.26
C ALA A 153 11.47 7.37 5.23
N VAL A 154 11.96 7.40 4.00
CA VAL A 154 11.48 6.60 2.87
C VAL A 154 12.57 5.61 2.49
N ALA A 155 12.23 4.32 2.44
CA ALA A 155 13.08 3.27 1.91
C ALA A 155 12.42 2.65 0.67
N ILE A 156 13.11 2.68 -0.46
CA ILE A 156 12.67 2.05 -1.71
C ILE A 156 13.59 0.86 -1.98
N THR A 157 13.02 -0.33 -2.03
CA THR A 157 13.75 -1.57 -2.30
C THR A 157 13.32 -2.13 -3.64
N HIS A 158 14.30 -2.41 -4.50
CA HIS A 158 14.09 -3.19 -5.71
C HIS A 158 14.52 -4.62 -5.42
N ALA A 159 13.57 -5.45 -5.00
CA ALA A 159 13.85 -6.82 -4.60
C ALA A 159 14.12 -7.71 -5.83
N ALA A 160 14.76 -8.85 -5.58
CA ALA A 160 14.99 -9.85 -6.61
C ALA A 160 13.67 -10.34 -7.21
N GLY A 161 13.63 -10.55 -8.53
CA GLY A 161 12.40 -10.94 -9.23
C GLY A 161 11.46 -9.77 -9.51
N GLY A 162 11.95 -8.53 -9.37
CA GLY A 162 11.26 -7.32 -9.80
C GLY A 162 10.19 -6.80 -8.85
N GLU A 163 10.02 -7.36 -7.65
CA GLU A 163 9.15 -6.78 -6.62
C GLU A 163 9.71 -5.44 -6.15
N ILE A 164 8.83 -4.46 -5.97
CA ILE A 164 9.21 -3.14 -5.44
C ILE A 164 8.59 -2.98 -4.06
N ARG A 165 9.40 -2.62 -3.06
CA ARG A 165 8.91 -2.25 -1.73
C ARG A 165 9.14 -0.78 -1.47
N VAL A 166 8.12 -0.10 -0.98
CA VAL A 166 8.19 1.31 -0.58
C VAL A 166 7.74 1.41 0.86
N LYS A 167 8.69 1.65 1.77
CA LYS A 167 8.42 1.82 3.20
C LYS A 167 8.58 3.27 3.61
N LEU A 168 7.57 3.80 4.26
CA LEU A 168 7.56 5.09 4.93
C LEU A 168 7.60 4.87 6.43
N THR A 169 8.41 5.63 7.15
CA THR A 169 8.39 5.70 8.60
C THR A 169 8.36 7.15 9.01
N LYS A 170 7.33 7.54 9.76
CA LYS A 170 7.20 8.90 10.27
C LYS A 170 8.26 9.14 11.33
N THR A 171 9.10 10.15 11.13
CA THR A 171 10.23 10.45 12.02
C THR A 171 10.02 11.68 12.89
N GLU A 172 9.25 12.66 12.40
CA GLU A 172 9.07 13.92 13.13
C GLU A 172 7.78 14.64 12.70
N ASN A 173 7.24 15.46 13.62
CA ASN A 173 6.29 16.51 13.33
C ASN A 173 6.91 17.85 13.72
N THR A 174 6.92 18.81 12.81
CA THR A 174 7.31 20.19 13.11
C THR A 174 6.07 21.07 13.13
N THR A 175 5.97 21.93 14.14
CA THR A 175 4.98 23.00 14.24
C THR A 175 5.71 24.32 14.03
N ARG A 176 5.24 25.14 13.10
CA ARG A 176 5.86 26.44 12.78
C ARG A 176 4.98 27.64 13.06
N THR A 177 3.74 27.42 13.48
CA THR A 177 2.83 28.50 13.86
C THR A 177 3.18 29.06 15.25
N PRO A 178 3.25 30.39 15.42
CA PRO A 178 3.37 31.03 16.73
C PRO A 178 2.22 30.66 17.69
N PRO A 179 2.39 30.88 19.00
CA PRO A 179 1.30 30.80 19.97
C PRO A 179 0.15 31.72 19.59
N SER A 180 -1.09 31.30 19.88
CA SER A 180 -2.27 32.17 19.70
C SER A 180 -2.26 33.35 20.68
N GLY A 181 -2.73 34.52 20.23
CA GLY A 181 -2.98 35.67 21.08
C GLY A 181 -4.20 35.46 22.00
N SER A 182 -4.37 36.33 23.01
CA SER A 182 -5.49 36.25 23.96
C SER A 182 -6.87 36.44 23.32
N ASP A 183 -6.90 37.11 22.16
CA ASP A 183 -8.14 37.51 21.47
C ASP A 183 -8.45 36.58 20.28
N ASP A 184 -7.59 35.60 20.01
CA ASP A 184 -7.77 34.64 18.93
C ASP A 184 -8.88 33.65 19.26
N THR A 185 -9.87 33.54 18.39
CA THR A 185 -11.02 32.63 18.55
C THR A 185 -11.00 31.46 17.55
N VAL A 186 -10.05 31.44 16.62
CA VAL A 186 -9.87 30.40 15.58
C VAL A 186 -8.39 30.05 15.51
N SER A 187 -8.08 28.75 15.35
CA SER A 187 -6.69 28.24 15.37
C SER A 187 -5.98 28.61 16.68
N THR A 188 -6.70 28.44 17.79
CA THR A 188 -6.16 28.55 19.14
C THR A 188 -5.10 27.47 19.37
N ASP A 189 -4.27 27.62 20.39
CA ASP A 189 -3.30 26.57 20.75
C ASP A 189 -4.00 25.23 21.09
N GLY A 190 -5.23 25.27 21.60
CA GLY A 190 -6.08 24.10 21.76
C GLY A 190 -6.46 23.44 20.43
N ASP A 191 -6.86 24.23 19.43
CA ASP A 191 -7.17 23.72 18.09
C ASP A 191 -5.93 23.10 17.44
N LYS A 192 -4.77 23.75 17.57
CA LYS A 192 -3.49 23.24 17.05
C LYS A 192 -3.12 21.91 17.69
N ALA A 193 -3.28 21.80 19.02
CA ALA A 193 -3.02 20.56 19.75
C ALA A 193 -3.99 19.44 19.33
N ALA A 194 -5.27 19.76 19.15
CA ALA A 194 -6.26 18.80 18.66
C ALA A 194 -5.92 18.30 17.25
N ARG A 195 -5.55 19.20 16.32
CA ARG A 195 -5.13 18.83 14.96
C ARG A 195 -3.83 18.04 14.94
N LEU A 196 -2.88 18.35 15.84
CA LEU A 196 -1.66 17.57 15.99
C LEU A 196 -1.96 16.15 16.47
N ALA A 197 -2.94 15.98 17.36
CA ALA A 197 -3.37 14.68 17.87
C ALA A 197 -4.10 13.82 16.83
N GLU A 198 -4.64 14.43 15.76
CA GLU A 198 -5.22 13.70 14.61
C GLU A 198 -4.15 13.11 13.68
N LEU A 199 -2.90 13.62 13.73
CA LEU A 199 -1.81 13.08 12.93
C LEU A 199 -1.35 11.73 13.49
N ASP A 200 -0.84 10.88 12.59
CA ASP A 200 -0.20 9.63 13.03
C ASP A 200 0.95 9.92 14.01
N PRO A 201 1.10 9.09 15.06
CA PRO A 201 2.26 9.19 15.95
C PRO A 201 3.58 8.99 15.20
N VAL A 202 4.62 9.68 15.65
CA VAL A 202 6.01 9.39 15.24
C VAL A 202 6.32 7.92 15.53
N GLY A 203 7.02 7.26 14.60
CA GLY A 203 7.29 5.83 14.62
C GLY A 203 6.27 4.99 13.86
N THR A 204 5.11 5.56 13.49
CA THR A 204 4.17 4.89 12.58
C THR A 204 4.84 4.63 11.24
N SER A 205 4.72 3.40 10.73
CA SER A 205 5.27 2.99 9.45
C SER A 205 4.21 2.41 8.52
N ARG A 206 4.38 2.65 7.23
CA ARG A 206 3.55 2.10 6.16
C ARG A 206 4.45 1.53 5.09
N GLU A 207 4.13 0.36 4.57
CA GLU A 207 4.89 -0.28 3.51
C GLU A 207 3.97 -0.82 2.44
N LEU A 208 4.31 -0.53 1.19
CA LEU A 208 3.75 -1.22 0.02
C LEU A 208 4.77 -2.25 -0.46
N ALA A 209 4.34 -3.49 -0.67
CA ALA A 209 5.08 -4.48 -1.44
C ALA A 209 4.30 -4.79 -2.73
N ILE A 210 4.90 -4.47 -3.87
CA ILE A 210 4.24 -4.47 -5.17
C ILE A 210 4.81 -5.61 -6.02
N ALA A 211 4.02 -6.67 -6.15
CA ALA A 211 4.43 -7.89 -6.83
C ALA A 211 4.71 -7.65 -8.31
N ALA A 212 5.66 -8.42 -8.87
CA ALA A 212 5.94 -8.48 -10.31
C ALA A 212 5.29 -9.68 -11.00
N ALA A 213 4.71 -10.60 -10.23
CA ALA A 213 4.15 -11.84 -10.74
C ALA A 213 2.99 -11.56 -11.72
N PRO A 214 2.77 -12.41 -12.72
CA PRO A 214 1.61 -12.31 -13.60
C PRO A 214 0.28 -12.35 -12.82
N MET A 215 -0.71 -11.60 -13.27
CA MET A 215 -2.08 -11.70 -12.76
C MET A 215 -2.65 -13.09 -13.04
N ALA A 216 -3.37 -13.64 -12.06
CA ALA A 216 -4.24 -14.79 -12.28
C ALA A 216 -5.40 -14.40 -13.21
N GLU A 217 -6.01 -15.39 -13.87
CA GLU A 217 -7.07 -15.14 -14.87
C GLU A 217 -8.30 -14.48 -14.24
N SER A 218 -8.82 -15.05 -13.15
CA SER A 218 -10.04 -14.60 -12.48
C SER A 218 -10.16 -15.16 -11.07
N VAL A 219 -11.07 -14.58 -10.28
CA VAL A 219 -11.53 -15.23 -9.04
C VAL A 219 -12.35 -16.48 -9.41
N PRO A 220 -12.16 -17.63 -8.74
CA PRO A 220 -12.88 -18.87 -9.06
C PRO A 220 -14.40 -18.70 -8.99
N ASP A 221 -15.12 -19.16 -10.01
CA ASP A 221 -16.59 -19.09 -10.06
C ASP A 221 -17.26 -19.81 -8.89
N THR A 222 -16.60 -20.82 -8.34
CA THR A 222 -17.07 -21.64 -7.22
C THR A 222 -16.88 -20.97 -5.86
N MET A 223 -16.20 -19.81 -5.79
CA MET A 223 -16.05 -19.08 -4.53
C MET A 223 -17.42 -18.69 -3.99
N SER A 224 -17.71 -19.13 -2.77
CA SER A 224 -18.95 -18.83 -2.08
C SER A 224 -19.04 -17.35 -1.72
N LEU A 225 -20.21 -16.75 -1.99
CA LEU A 225 -20.56 -15.40 -1.58
C LEU A 225 -21.55 -15.39 -0.41
N LYS A 226 -21.61 -16.47 0.37
CA LYS A 226 -22.39 -16.50 1.61
C LYS A 226 -21.88 -15.44 2.59
N GLY A 227 -22.77 -14.57 3.07
CA GLY A 227 -22.42 -13.47 3.98
C GLY A 227 -21.90 -12.22 3.24
N TRP A 228 -21.90 -12.22 1.91
CA TRP A 228 -21.54 -11.05 1.11
C TRP A 228 -22.79 -10.28 0.69
N MET A 229 -22.63 -8.97 0.58
CA MET A 229 -23.65 -8.04 0.10
C MET A 229 -23.17 -7.40 -1.19
N SER A 230 -23.99 -7.47 -2.25
CA SER A 230 -23.72 -6.76 -3.51
C SER A 230 -24.17 -5.31 -3.41
N ALA A 231 -23.28 -4.36 -3.72
CA ALA A 231 -23.62 -2.94 -3.75
C ALA A 231 -24.60 -2.57 -4.89
N SER A 232 -24.73 -3.41 -5.92
CA SER A 232 -25.72 -3.22 -6.99
C SER A 232 -27.09 -3.82 -6.67
N GLY A 233 -27.22 -4.55 -5.55
CA GLY A 233 -28.39 -5.37 -5.23
C GLY A 233 -28.50 -6.64 -6.08
N LYS A 234 -27.69 -6.79 -7.14
CA LYS A 234 -27.62 -7.98 -7.99
C LYS A 234 -26.46 -8.86 -7.51
N GLY A 235 -26.75 -9.76 -6.58
CA GLY A 235 -25.80 -10.73 -6.04
C GLY A 235 -25.99 -12.14 -6.61
N GLY A 236 -25.19 -13.08 -6.12
CA GLY A 236 -25.31 -14.51 -6.39
C GLY A 236 -24.80 -15.30 -5.19
N ALA A 237 -25.15 -16.59 -5.10
CA ALA A 237 -24.62 -17.47 -4.05
C ALA A 237 -23.12 -17.77 -4.22
N THR A 238 -22.62 -17.63 -5.45
CA THR A 238 -21.23 -17.81 -5.83
C THR A 238 -20.78 -16.67 -6.74
N VAL A 239 -19.48 -16.55 -6.96
CA VAL A 239 -18.89 -15.58 -7.90
C VAL A 239 -19.46 -15.76 -9.31
N GLY A 240 -19.55 -16.99 -9.82
CA GLY A 240 -20.09 -17.23 -11.17
C GLY A 240 -21.54 -16.75 -11.31
N ALA A 241 -22.39 -17.08 -10.33
CA ALA A 241 -23.78 -16.62 -10.32
C ALA A 241 -23.89 -15.09 -10.22
N ALA A 242 -22.99 -14.44 -9.46
CA ALA A 242 -22.97 -12.99 -9.36
C ALA A 242 -22.55 -12.32 -10.68
N ARG A 243 -21.63 -12.92 -11.44
CA ARG A 243 -21.24 -12.44 -12.79
C ARG A 243 -22.41 -12.53 -13.77
N GLU A 244 -23.13 -13.64 -13.76
CA GLU A 244 -24.34 -13.82 -14.59
C GLU A 244 -25.42 -12.80 -14.24
N ALA A 245 -25.62 -12.52 -12.95
CA ALA A 245 -26.67 -11.62 -12.47
C ALA A 245 -26.36 -10.13 -12.69
N SER A 246 -25.09 -9.71 -12.58
CA SER A 246 -24.73 -8.29 -12.64
C SER A 246 -24.79 -7.72 -14.05
N GLY A 247 -24.44 -8.54 -15.07
CA GLY A 247 -24.20 -8.06 -16.43
C GLY A 247 -22.90 -7.28 -16.59
N ASP A 248 -22.19 -6.98 -15.50
CA ASP A 248 -20.91 -6.25 -15.49
C ASP A 248 -19.78 -7.04 -16.17
N CYS A 249 -19.95 -8.36 -16.27
CA CYS A 249 -18.99 -9.28 -16.86
C CYS A 249 -19.35 -9.72 -18.29
N ALA A 250 -20.44 -9.19 -18.87
CA ALA A 250 -20.79 -9.46 -20.26
C ALA A 250 -19.75 -8.79 -21.17
N ARG A 251 -19.06 -9.61 -21.98
CA ARG A 251 -18.19 -9.15 -23.06
C ARG A 251 -18.98 -9.01 -24.35
#